data_AF-A0A952MJ61-F1
#
_entry.id   AF-A0A952MJ61-F1
#
_cell.length_a   1.000
_cell.length_b   1.000
_cell.length_c   1.000
_cell.angle_alpha   90.00
_cell.angle_beta   90.00
_cell.angle_gamma   90.00
#
_symmetry.space_group_name_H-M   'P 1'
#
loop_
_entity.id
_entity.type
_entity.pdbx_description
1 polymer ?
#
loop_
_entity_poly.entity_id
_entity_poly.type
_entity_poly.pdbx_seq_one_letter_code
_entity_poly.pdbx_strand_id
1 'polypeptide(L)'
;MSEYSFIELTKHSNKLLKASSLTSEAFENAKVLLLKKLSIIPSHFISNEILIEAYQLTKDIDKNDTIFIATAMFVNGILWTGDNVLYKGLQKKNFMGISNTNGIRAILRQ
;
A
#
# COMPACT_ATOMS: atom_id res chain seq x y z
N MET A 1 6.95 -1.10 1.01
CA MET A 1 5.73 -1.77 0.52
C MET A 1 5.53 -3.03 1.36
N SER A 2 4.29 -3.41 1.71
CA SER A 2 4.06 -4.66 2.44
C SER A 2 4.31 -5.88 1.53
N GLU A 3 4.75 -6.98 2.11
CA GLU A 3 4.81 -8.28 1.42
C GLU A 3 3.46 -8.66 0.78
N TYR A 4 2.36 -8.36 1.45
CA TYR A 4 1.03 -8.63 0.92
C TYR A 4 0.71 -7.84 -0.36
N SER A 5 1.13 -6.58 -0.48
CA SER A 5 1.00 -5.82 -1.74
C SER A 5 1.76 -6.48 -2.90
N PHE A 6 2.92 -7.07 -2.63
CA PHE A 6 3.69 -7.80 -3.65
C PHE A 6 2.97 -9.07 -4.11
N ILE A 7 2.35 -9.81 -3.19
CA ILE A 7 1.53 -10.98 -3.50
C ILE A 7 0.35 -10.59 -4.38
N GLU A 8 -0.38 -9.53 -4.02
CA GLU A 8 -1.54 -9.04 -4.79
C GLU A 8 -1.13 -8.53 -6.18
N LEU A 9 0.00 -7.81 -6.29
CA LEU A 9 0.56 -7.38 -7.59
C LEU A 9 0.85 -8.59 -8.50
N THR A 10 1.38 -9.66 -7.93
CA THR A 10 1.71 -10.90 -8.67
C THR A 10 0.44 -11.62 -9.09
N LYS A 11 -0.48 -11.87 -8.15
CA LYS A 11 -1.77 -12.54 -8.39
C LYS A 11 -2.62 -11.83 -9.43
N HIS A 12 -2.62 -10.50 -9.44
CA HIS A 12 -3.41 -9.68 -10.36
C HIS A 12 -2.64 -9.21 -11.60
N SER A 13 -1.42 -9.71 -11.85
CA SER A 13 -0.59 -9.32 -13.00
C SER A 13 -1.31 -9.44 -14.35
N ASN A 14 -2.08 -10.51 -14.56
CA ASN A 14 -2.84 -10.69 -15.81
C ASN A 14 -3.93 -9.62 -16.01
N LYS A 15 -4.59 -9.19 -14.93
CA LYS A 15 -5.60 -8.12 -14.99
C LYS A 15 -4.94 -6.77 -15.28
N LEU A 16 -3.79 -6.52 -14.66
CA LEU A 16 -2.99 -5.30 -14.86
C LEU A 16 -2.44 -5.21 -16.29
N LEU A 17 -1.92 -6.31 -16.85
CA LEU A 17 -1.45 -6.37 -18.23
C LEU A 17 -2.56 -5.95 -19.20
N LYS A 18 -3.76 -6.54 -19.06
CA LYS A 18 -4.94 -6.20 -19.89
C LYS A 18 -5.35 -4.74 -19.77
N ALA A 19 -5.24 -4.15 -18.58
CA ALA A 19 -5.60 -2.75 -18.35
C ALA A 19 -4.51 -1.77 -18.83
N SER A 20 -3.25 -2.19 -18.90
CA SER A 20 -2.10 -1.32 -19.19
C SER A 20 -1.94 -0.93 -20.65
N SER A 21 -2.56 -1.69 -21.58
CA SER A 21 -2.32 -1.58 -23.03
C SER A 21 -0.85 -1.80 -23.44
N LEU A 22 -0.02 -2.39 -22.58
CA LEU A 22 1.38 -2.74 -22.85
C LEU A 22 1.48 -4.13 -23.48
N THR A 23 2.60 -4.37 -24.19
CA THR A 23 3.02 -5.73 -24.52
C THR A 23 3.43 -6.47 -23.24
N SER A 24 3.38 -7.80 -23.27
CA SER A 24 3.82 -8.63 -22.12
C SER A 24 5.25 -8.31 -21.70
N GLU A 25 6.15 -8.09 -22.68
CA GLU A 25 7.56 -7.75 -22.42
C GLU A 25 7.70 -6.37 -21.75
N ALA A 26 7.02 -5.35 -22.27
CA ALA A 26 7.06 -4.01 -21.70
C ALA A 26 6.48 -3.98 -20.27
N PHE A 27 5.42 -4.75 -20.02
CA PHE A 27 4.80 -4.88 -18.71
C PHE A 27 5.74 -5.52 -17.69
N GLU A 28 6.40 -6.63 -18.03
CA GLU A 28 7.36 -7.28 -17.13
C GLU A 28 8.60 -6.41 -16.88
N ASN A 29 9.11 -5.73 -17.91
CA ASN A 29 10.20 -4.75 -17.75
C ASN A 29 9.79 -3.62 -16.79
N ALA A 30 8.58 -3.06 -16.94
CA ALA A 30 8.06 -2.04 -16.05
C ALA A 30 7.93 -2.54 -14.60
N LYS A 31 7.44 -3.77 -14.40
CA LYS A 31 7.36 -4.40 -13.07
C LYS A 31 8.74 -4.55 -12.44
N VAL A 32 9.74 -5.05 -13.16
CA VAL A 32 11.11 -5.20 -12.64
C VAL A 32 11.68 -3.83 -12.24
N LEU A 33 11.51 -2.81 -13.09
CA LEU A 33 11.98 -1.45 -12.79
C LEU A 33 11.30 -0.86 -11.56
N LEU A 34 9.99 -1.08 -11.40
CA LEU A 34 9.23 -0.65 -10.23
C LEU A 34 9.74 -1.34 -8.96
N LEU A 35 9.84 -2.67 -8.97
CA LEU A 35 10.25 -3.46 -7.80
C LEU A 35 11.67 -3.14 -7.35
N LYS A 36 12.59 -2.82 -8.29
CA LYS A 36 13.95 -2.36 -7.96
C LYS A 36 13.99 -1.05 -7.15
N LYS A 37 12.90 -0.29 -7.11
CA LYS A 37 12.79 0.97 -6.35
C LYS A 37 12.04 0.81 -5.04
N LEU A 38 11.57 -0.39 -4.70
CA LEU A 38 10.73 -0.65 -3.53
C LEU A 38 11.43 -1.58 -2.55
N SER A 39 11.42 -1.21 -1.26
CA SER A 39 11.69 -2.15 -0.18
C SER A 39 10.42 -2.92 0.16
N ILE A 40 10.49 -4.25 0.09
CA ILE A 40 9.42 -5.14 0.55
C ILE A 40 9.65 -5.41 2.03
N ILE A 41 8.61 -5.20 2.83
CA ILE A 41 8.62 -5.43 4.28
C ILE A 41 7.92 -6.76 4.56
N PRO A 42 8.66 -7.81 4.97
CA PRO A 42 8.08 -9.06 5.43
C PRO A 42 7.15 -8.86 6.63
N SER A 43 6.00 -9.53 6.58
CA SER A 43 4.96 -9.39 7.61
C SER A 43 5.42 -9.78 9.01
N HIS A 44 6.33 -10.75 9.12
CA HIS A 44 6.83 -11.27 10.41
C HIS A 44 7.72 -10.28 11.18
N PHE A 45 8.18 -9.18 10.58
CA PHE A 45 8.91 -8.12 11.31
C PHE A 45 7.98 -7.17 12.07
N ILE A 46 6.69 -7.16 11.73
CA ILE A 46 5.71 -6.28 12.35
C ILE A 46 5.28 -6.92 13.67
N SER A 47 5.44 -6.19 14.77
CA SER A 47 5.07 -6.69 16.09
C SER A 47 3.55 -6.83 16.25
N ASN A 48 3.13 -7.68 17.19
CA ASN A 48 1.70 -7.87 17.48
C ASN A 48 1.04 -6.59 17.98
N GLU A 49 1.78 -5.73 18.69
CA GLU A 49 1.27 -4.45 19.19
C GLU A 49 0.89 -3.53 18.02
N ILE A 50 1.77 -3.41 17.02
CA ILE A 50 1.50 -2.62 15.80
C ILE A 50 0.32 -3.22 15.03
N LEU A 51 0.24 -4.54 14.92
CA LEU A 51 -0.88 -5.21 14.25
C LEU A 51 -2.22 -4.96 14.95
N ILE A 52 -2.25 -5.01 16.28
CA ILE A 52 -3.46 -4.73 17.07
C ILE A 52 -3.88 -3.28 16.88
N GLU A 53 -2.94 -2.34 16.94
CA GLU A 53 -3.24 -0.91 16.74
C GLU A 53 -3.78 -0.64 15.33
N ALA A 54 -3.14 -1.19 14.30
CA ALA A 54 -3.60 -1.11 12.92
C ALA A 54 -4.98 -1.75 12.72
N TYR A 55 -5.27 -2.85 13.43
CA TYR A 55 -6.58 -3.50 13.41
C TYR A 55 -7.65 -2.60 14.04
N GLN A 56 -7.37 -1.92 15.16
CA GLN A 56 -8.33 -0.99 15.77
C GLN A 56 -8.68 0.18 14.84
N LEU A 57 -7.73 0.61 14.01
CA LEU A 57 -7.98 1.63 12.98
C LEU A 57 -8.90 1.13 11.86
N THR A 58 -8.83 -0.15 11.50
CA THR A 58 -9.47 -0.71 10.29
C THR A 58 -10.71 -1.56 10.53
N LYS A 59 -10.93 -2.08 11.73
CA LYS A 59 -12.03 -3.01 12.05
C LYS A 59 -13.43 -2.49 11.64
N ASP A 60 -13.63 -1.17 11.67
CA ASP A 60 -14.89 -0.50 11.30
C ASP A 60 -14.90 0.05 9.86
N ILE A 61 -13.82 -0.19 9.10
CA ILE A 61 -13.62 0.30 7.72
C ILE A 61 -13.50 -0.91 6.77
N ASP A 62 -12.32 -1.54 6.75
CA ASP A 62 -12.05 -2.83 6.13
C ASP A 62 -10.88 -3.50 6.89
N LYS A 63 -11.19 -4.56 7.62
CA LYS A 63 -10.20 -5.32 8.40
C LYS A 63 -9.05 -5.88 7.54
N ASN A 64 -9.26 -6.09 6.25
CA ASN A 64 -8.23 -6.62 5.37
C ASN A 64 -7.10 -5.60 5.12
N ASP A 65 -7.37 -4.31 5.35
CA ASP A 65 -6.36 -3.24 5.20
C ASP A 65 -5.38 -3.14 6.38
N THR A 66 -5.60 -3.93 7.45
CA THR A 66 -4.77 -3.93 8.67
C THR A 66 -3.28 -4.01 8.34
N ILE A 67 -2.88 -4.93 7.44
CA ILE A 67 -1.47 -5.17 7.15
C ILE A 67 -0.78 -3.99 6.45
N PHE A 68 -1.52 -3.20 5.66
CA PHE A 68 -0.96 -2.03 4.97
C PHE A 68 -0.69 -0.89 5.95
N ILE A 69 -1.62 -0.64 6.87
CA ILE A 69 -1.45 0.36 7.92
C ILE A 69 -0.34 -0.07 8.87
N ALA A 70 -0.34 -1.32 9.31
CA ALA A 70 0.68 -1.86 10.19
C ALA A 70 2.08 -1.72 9.57
N THR A 71 2.21 -1.96 8.25
CA THR A 71 3.46 -1.74 7.53
C THR A 71 3.86 -0.26 7.52
N ALA A 72 2.93 0.65 7.26
CA ALA A 72 3.19 2.08 7.26
C ALA A 72 3.65 2.57 8.65
N MET A 73 3.00 2.12 9.71
CA MET A 73 3.38 2.42 11.10
C MET A 73 4.76 1.85 11.45
N PHE A 74 5.02 0.58 11.09
CA PHE A 74 6.30 -0.09 11.36
C PHE A 74 7.49 0.65 10.73
N VAL A 75 7.33 1.16 9.49
CA VAL A 75 8.40 1.92 8.82
C VAL A 75 8.36 3.42 9.11
N ASN A 76 7.47 3.88 10.00
CA ASN A 76 7.17 5.30 10.24
C ASN A 76 6.97 6.10 8.92
N GLY A 77 6.23 5.51 7.99
CA GLY A 77 6.00 6.02 6.65
C GLY A 77 4.58 6.52 6.43
N ILE A 78 4.36 7.11 5.26
CA ILE A 78 3.04 7.53 4.80
C ILE A 78 2.37 6.38 4.05
N LEU A 79 1.17 5.98 4.48
CA LEU A 79 0.30 5.10 3.71
C LEU A 79 -0.19 5.84 2.46
N TRP A 80 0.34 5.47 1.30
CA TRP A 80 -0.19 5.91 0.01
C TRP A 80 -1.29 4.95 -0.45
N THR A 81 -2.53 5.44 -0.54
CA THR A 81 -3.66 4.64 -1.03
C THR A 81 -4.48 5.37 -2.09
N GLY A 82 -5.02 4.60 -3.03
CA GLY A 82 -6.04 5.05 -3.98
C GLY A 82 -7.47 4.73 -3.53
N ASP A 83 -7.64 3.96 -2.44
CA ASP A 83 -8.94 3.61 -1.90
C ASP A 83 -9.54 4.79 -1.13
N ASN A 84 -10.66 5.31 -1.63
CA ASN A 84 -11.32 6.48 -1.06
C ASN A 84 -12.10 6.16 0.23
N VAL A 85 -12.58 4.92 0.39
CA VAL A 85 -13.28 4.48 1.60
C VAL A 85 -12.27 4.38 2.74
N LEU A 86 -11.13 3.71 2.50
CA LEU A 86 -10.04 3.62 3.46
C LEU A 86 -9.49 5.00 3.81
N TYR A 87 -9.20 5.83 2.79
CA TYR A 87 -8.67 7.17 2.97
C TYR A 87 -9.55 8.03 3.88
N LYS A 88 -10.85 8.13 3.56
CA LYS A 88 -11.80 8.92 4.34
C LYS A 88 -12.05 8.32 5.72
N GLY A 89 -12.08 7.00 5.83
CA GLY A 89 -12.26 6.31 7.11
C GLY A 89 -11.13 6.62 8.09
N LEU A 90 -9.88 6.57 7.62
CA LEU A 90 -8.70 6.88 8.43
C LEU A 90 -8.58 8.37 8.76
N GLN A 91 -8.95 9.26 7.85
CA GLN A 91 -9.04 10.69 8.14
C GLN A 91 -10.04 11.00 9.27
N LYS A 92 -11.22 10.35 9.27
CA LYS A 92 -12.21 10.51 10.35
C LYS A 92 -11.69 10.01 11.70
N LYS A 93 -10.75 9.08 11.70
CA LYS A 93 -10.05 8.57 12.89
C LYS A 93 -8.78 9.39 13.24
N ASN A 94 -8.55 10.53 12.59
CA ASN A 94 -7.38 11.41 12.77
C ASN A 94 -6.03 10.71 12.55
N PHE A 95 -5.98 9.68 11.70
CA PHE A 95 -4.73 9.05 11.34
C PHE A 95 -3.94 9.97 10.38
N MET A 96 -2.80 10.47 10.85
CA MET A 96 -2.00 11.48 10.12
C MET A 96 -1.13 10.88 9.01
N GLY A 97 -0.77 9.60 9.13
CA GLY A 97 0.17 8.93 8.22
C GLY A 97 -0.45 8.45 6.91
N ILE A 98 -1.33 9.23 6.27
CA ILE A 98 -2.04 8.81 5.05
C ILE A 98 -2.09 9.88 3.98
N SER A 99 -1.91 9.47 2.72
CA SER A 99 -2.03 10.33 1.55
C SER A 99 -2.63 9.59 0.36
N ASN A 100 -3.31 10.35 -0.51
CA ASN A 100 -3.68 9.88 -1.84
C ASN A 100 -2.61 10.24 -2.88
N THR A 101 -2.82 9.87 -4.14
CA THR A 101 -1.89 10.14 -5.24
C THR A 101 -1.60 11.62 -5.44
N ASN A 102 -2.59 12.50 -5.27
CA ASN A 102 -2.39 13.94 -5.42
C ASN A 102 -1.52 14.49 -4.27
N GLY A 103 -1.75 14.04 -3.03
CA GLY A 103 -0.92 14.42 -1.89
C GLY A 103 0.53 13.94 -2.02
N ILE A 104 0.76 12.70 -2.45
CA ILE A 104 2.12 12.18 -2.67
C ILE A 104 2.83 12.97 -3.78
N ARG A 105 2.14 13.29 -4.88
CA ARG A 105 2.72 14.13 -5.95
C ARG A 105 3.12 15.53 -5.45
N ALA A 106 2.35 16.11 -4.54
CA ALA A 106 2.68 17.41 -3.95
C ALA A 106 3.90 17.34 -3.01
N ILE A 107 4.11 16.20 -2.33
CA ILE A 107 5.29 15.96 -1.50
C ILE A 107 6.54 15.76 -2.37
N LEU A 108 6.45 15.00 -3.45
CA LEU A 108 7.59 14.65 -4.32
C LEU A 108 8.06 15.77 -5.27
N ARG A 109 7.30 16.86 -5.37
CA ARG A 109 7.64 18.03 -6.24
C ARG A 109 8.29 19.18 -5.47
N GLN A 110 8.55 18.99 -4.18
CA GLN A 110 9.32 19.90 -3.34
C GLN A 110 10.79 19.50 -3.38
#